data_AF-A0A7G9Z0Y5-F1
#
_entry.id   AF-A0A7G9Z0Y5-F1
#
_cell.length_a   1.000
_cell.length_b   1.000
_cell.length_c   1.000
_cell.angle_alpha   90.00
_cell.angle_beta   90.00
_cell.angle_gamma   90.00
#
_symmetry.space_group_name_H-M   'P 1'
#
loop_
_entity.id
_entity.type
_entity.pdbx_description
1 polymer ?
#
loop_
_entity_poly.entity_id
_entity_poly.type
_entity_poly.pdbx_seq_one_letter_code
_entity_poly.pdbx_strand_id
1 'polypeptide(L)'
;MIEKLPERTVHPFPQTKIEIFTDGNDDYTYVLPDYYADTCINYGQLVKIRENGKVIDKEKRTIYGNPDPGDIETTDTESFNGILRERNGRLVRKSKCFSKRRWRLECSIQVFQFYWNFISEFKRRTSPAMLEGLTDHLWTWHEFFYFY
;
A
#
# COMPACT_ATOMS: atom_id res chain seq x y z
N MET A 1 5.19 11.67 11.35
CA MET A 1 4.10 11.08 10.53
C MET A 1 3.66 9.75 11.10
N ILE A 2 4.58 8.79 11.31
CA ILE A 2 4.26 7.49 11.94
C ILE A 2 3.72 7.63 13.37
N GLU A 3 4.23 8.56 14.17
CA GLU A 3 3.75 8.78 15.55
C GLU A 3 2.27 9.21 15.65
N LYS A 4 1.73 9.82 14.59
CA LYS A 4 0.31 10.24 14.52
C LYS A 4 -0.57 9.22 13.79
N LEU A 5 0.01 8.13 13.31
CA LEU A 5 -0.74 7.08 12.60
C LEU A 5 -1.78 6.43 13.53
N PRO A 6 -1.47 6.08 14.79
CA PRO A 6 -2.44 5.51 15.74
C PRO A 6 -3.69 6.37 15.93
N GLU A 7 -3.53 7.70 15.96
CA GLU A 7 -4.64 8.64 16.12
C GLU A 7 -5.59 8.67 14.91
N ARG A 8 -5.16 8.13 13.77
CA ARG A 8 -5.84 8.25 12.47
C ARG A 8 -6.32 6.91 11.91
N THR A 9 -5.95 5.80 12.55
CA THR A 9 -6.25 4.45 12.09
C THR A 9 -7.01 3.69 13.16
N VAL A 10 -7.98 2.86 12.75
CA VAL A 10 -8.65 1.96 13.68
C VAL A 10 -7.64 0.91 14.15
N HIS A 11 -7.51 0.76 15.47
CA HIS A 11 -6.65 -0.26 16.06
C HIS A 11 -7.28 -1.65 15.90
N PRO A 12 -6.47 -2.69 15.63
CA PRO A 12 -6.99 -4.04 15.51
C PRO A 12 -7.31 -4.62 16.89
N PHE A 13 -8.44 -5.35 16.95
CA PHE A 13 -8.91 -6.07 18.14
C PHE A 13 -9.19 -7.53 17.79
N PRO A 14 -9.30 -8.44 18.77
CA PRO A 14 -9.61 -9.84 18.47
C PRO A 14 -10.93 -10.04 17.69
N GLN A 15 -11.90 -9.14 17.89
CA GLN A 15 -13.18 -9.11 17.18
C GLN A 15 -13.11 -8.42 15.81
N THR A 16 -12.07 -7.63 15.57
CA THR A 16 -11.90 -6.80 14.37
C THR A 16 -10.42 -6.82 13.99
N LYS A 17 -10.01 -7.95 13.43
CA LYS A 17 -8.60 -8.21 13.09
C LYS A 17 -8.17 -7.36 11.91
N ILE A 18 -6.89 -7.02 11.86
CA ILE A 18 -6.29 -6.44 10.66
C ILE A 18 -5.93 -7.55 9.67
N GLU A 19 -6.24 -7.33 8.40
CA GLU A 19 -5.88 -8.20 7.29
C GLU A 19 -4.56 -7.72 6.67
N ILE A 20 -3.57 -8.61 6.59
CA ILE A 20 -2.26 -8.31 6.02
C ILE A 20 -1.93 -9.38 4.97
N PHE A 21 -1.61 -8.94 3.76
CA PHE A 21 -1.23 -9.83 2.66
C PHE A 21 0.07 -9.35 2.02
N THR A 22 1.07 -10.21 1.97
CA THR A 22 2.40 -9.87 1.42
C THR A 22 2.86 -10.89 0.41
N ASP A 23 4.02 -10.61 -0.19
CA ASP A 23 4.80 -11.64 -0.89
C ASP A 23 5.44 -12.62 0.12
N GLY A 24 6.18 -13.58 -0.41
CA GLY A 24 6.86 -14.61 0.37
C GLY A 24 8.10 -14.16 1.15
N ASN A 25 8.30 -12.87 1.42
CA ASN A 25 9.40 -12.43 2.28
C ASN A 25 9.15 -12.89 3.73
N ASP A 26 10.10 -13.60 4.30
CA ASP A 26 10.02 -14.20 5.64
C ASP A 26 10.15 -13.17 6.76
N ASP A 27 10.73 -11.99 6.52
CA ASP A 27 10.83 -10.90 7.49
C ASP A 27 9.51 -10.59 8.19
N TYR A 28 8.42 -10.54 7.42
CA TYR A 28 7.09 -10.23 7.94
C TYR A 28 6.58 -11.27 8.95
N THR A 29 7.03 -12.52 8.85
CA THR A 29 6.55 -13.61 9.71
C THR A 29 6.96 -13.40 11.16
N TYR A 30 8.18 -12.93 11.42
CA TYR A 30 8.65 -12.70 12.79
C TYR A 30 8.55 -11.24 13.23
N VAL A 31 8.47 -10.27 12.31
CA VAL A 31 8.33 -8.85 12.65
C VAL A 31 6.90 -8.47 13.03
N LEU A 32 5.88 -8.99 12.36
CA LEU A 32 4.48 -8.62 12.65
C LEU A 32 4.06 -8.91 14.11
N PRO A 33 4.44 -10.04 14.72
CA PRO A 33 4.17 -10.32 16.14
C PRO A 33 4.79 -9.32 17.12
N ASP A 34 5.87 -8.64 16.75
CA ASP A 34 6.50 -7.62 17.62
C ASP A 34 5.61 -6.37 17.76
N TYR A 35 4.73 -6.12 16.78
CA TYR A 35 3.86 -4.93 16.73
C TYR A 35 2.40 -5.24 17.01
N TYR A 36 1.93 -6.44 16.69
CA TYR A 36 0.54 -6.83 16.84
C TYR A 36 0.42 -8.16 17.58
N ALA A 37 -0.55 -8.24 18.48
CA ALA A 37 -0.92 -9.52 19.09
C ALA A 37 -1.42 -10.49 17.99
N ASP A 38 -1.02 -11.76 18.09
CA ASP A 38 -1.45 -12.86 17.23
C ASP A 38 -2.98 -12.99 17.11
N THR A 39 -3.69 -12.71 18.21
CA THR A 39 -5.15 -12.71 18.27
C THR A 39 -5.80 -11.57 17.47
N CYS A 40 -5.06 -10.51 17.15
CA CYS A 40 -5.56 -9.32 16.47
C CYS A 40 -5.22 -9.26 14.97
N ILE A 41 -4.51 -10.26 14.43
CA ILE A 41 -4.06 -10.26 13.03
C ILE A 41 -4.54 -11.48 12.27
N ASN A 42 -4.82 -11.27 10.99
CA ASN A 42 -4.90 -12.30 9.97
C ASN A 42 -3.80 -11.98 8.94
N TYR A 43 -2.86 -12.90 8.77
CA TYR A 43 -1.70 -12.70 7.92
C TYR A 43 -1.53 -13.85 6.94
N GLY A 44 -1.55 -13.51 5.65
CA GLY A 44 -1.32 -14.44 4.55
C GLY A 44 -0.18 -14.00 3.63
N GLN A 45 0.46 -14.96 2.99
CA GLN A 45 1.49 -14.74 1.98
C GLN A 45 1.09 -15.36 0.65
N LEU A 46 1.36 -14.64 -0.44
CA LEU A 46 1.31 -15.17 -1.79
C LEU A 46 2.74 -15.41 -2.29
N VAL A 47 3.12 -16.68 -2.43
CA VAL A 47 4.43 -17.10 -2.92
C VAL A 47 4.32 -17.54 -4.37
N LYS A 48 5.03 -16.86 -5.27
CA LYS A 48 5.05 -17.23 -6.70
C LYS A 48 6.06 -18.35 -6.94
N ILE A 49 5.59 -19.49 -7.43
CA ILE A 49 6.43 -20.61 -7.83
C ILE A 49 6.95 -20.31 -9.24
N ARG A 50 8.28 -20.37 -9.39
CA ARG A 50 8.95 -20.05 -10.65
C ARG A 50 9.79 -21.21 -11.14
N GLU A 51 9.67 -21.50 -12.43
CA GLU A 51 10.56 -22.41 -13.15
C GLU A 51 11.11 -21.70 -14.38
N ASN A 52 12.43 -21.81 -14.61
CA ASN A 52 13.12 -21.19 -15.75
C ASN A 52 12.82 -19.68 -15.91
N GLY A 53 12.68 -18.96 -14.79
CA GLY A 53 12.38 -17.52 -14.77
C GLY A 53 10.92 -17.16 -15.06
N LYS A 54 10.03 -18.13 -15.31
CA LYS A 54 8.60 -17.92 -15.51
C LYS A 54 7.82 -18.28 -14.25
N VAL A 55 6.78 -17.51 -13.95
CA VAL A 55 5.81 -17.87 -12.90
C VAL A 55 4.93 -18.97 -13.46
N ILE A 56 4.97 -20.15 -12.84
CA ILE A 56 4.18 -21.31 -13.26
C ILE A 56 2.98 -21.55 -12.34
N ASP A 57 3.07 -21.11 -11.09
CA ASP A 57 2.03 -21.29 -10.10
C ASP A 57 2.15 -20.26 -8.95
N LYS A 58 1.14 -20.21 -8.08
CA LYS A 58 1.11 -19.38 -6.88
C LYS A 58 0.64 -20.22 -5.69
N GLU A 59 1.43 -20.22 -4.62
CA GLU A 59 1.09 -20.83 -3.35
C GLU A 59 0.59 -19.76 -2.37
N LYS A 60 -0.58 -19.98 -1.77
CA LYS A 60 -1.12 -19.12 -0.71
C LYS A 60 -0.87 -19.77 0.63
N ARG A 61 -0.20 -19.06 1.54
CA ARG A 61 0.13 -19.53 2.89
C ARG A 61 -0.58 -18.68 3.93
N THR A 62 -1.19 -19.33 4.91
CA THR A 62 -1.68 -18.66 6.12
C THR A 62 -0.60 -18.76 7.18
N ILE A 63 -0.17 -17.62 7.71
CA ILE A 63 0.88 -17.55 8.74
C ILE A 63 0.26 -17.29 10.12
N TYR A 64 -0.65 -16.32 10.21
CA TYR A 64 -1.38 -16.01 11.44
C TYR A 64 -2.88 -15.92 11.20
N GLY A 65 -3.65 -16.33 12.21
CA GLY A 65 -5.10 -16.22 12.21
C GLY A 65 -5.75 -17.16 11.19
N ASN A 66 -6.82 -16.67 10.57
CA ASN A 66 -7.60 -17.42 9.59
C ASN A 66 -8.14 -16.47 8.51
N PRO A 67 -7.25 -15.83 7.70
CA PRO A 67 -7.65 -15.03 6.55
C PRO A 67 -8.41 -15.87 5.52
N ASP A 68 -9.29 -15.23 4.75
CA ASP A 68 -9.86 -15.86 3.57
C ASP A 68 -8.75 -16.09 2.53
N PRO A 69 -8.50 -17.34 2.10
CA PRO A 69 -7.55 -17.61 1.02
C PRO A 69 -7.86 -16.83 -0.26
N GLY A 70 -9.11 -16.48 -0.53
CA GLY A 70 -9.51 -15.64 -1.66
C GLY A 70 -8.78 -14.30 -1.69
N ASP A 71 -8.66 -13.67 -0.52
CA ASP A 71 -8.13 -12.31 -0.35
C ASP A 71 -6.60 -12.24 -0.34
N ILE A 72 -5.92 -13.38 -0.16
CA ILE A 72 -4.46 -13.46 -0.22
C ILE A 72 -3.98 -13.28 -1.68
N GLU A 73 -3.81 -12.03 -2.10
CA GLU A 73 -3.32 -11.63 -3.42
C GLU A 73 -2.41 -10.40 -3.31
N THR A 74 -1.41 -10.27 -4.20
CA THR A 74 -0.50 -9.11 -4.25
C THR A 74 -0.69 -8.25 -5.50
N THR A 75 -1.62 -8.60 -6.39
CA THR A 75 -1.76 -8.00 -7.72
C THR A 75 -1.97 -6.49 -7.67
N ASP A 76 -2.85 -6.00 -6.79
CA ASP A 76 -3.16 -4.57 -6.68
C ASP A 76 -1.97 -3.78 -6.13
N THR A 77 -1.31 -4.27 -5.08
CA THR A 77 -0.11 -3.66 -4.50
C THR A 77 1.05 -3.65 -5.49
N GLU A 78 1.25 -4.75 -6.24
CA GLU A 78 2.28 -4.83 -7.28
C GLU A 78 2.01 -3.86 -8.43
N SER A 79 0.75 -3.77 -8.87
CA SER A 79 0.30 -2.82 -9.90
C SER A 79 0.57 -1.38 -9.44
N PHE A 80 0.13 -1.02 -8.23
CA PHE A 80 0.36 0.29 -7.65
C PHE A 80 1.86 0.61 -7.53
N ASN A 81 2.69 -0.35 -7.07
CA ASN A 81 4.14 -0.19 -7.01
C ASN A 81 4.77 0.05 -8.39
N GLY A 82 4.19 -0.52 -9.45
CA GLY A 82 4.56 -0.24 -10.84
C GLY A 82 4.26 1.22 -11.22
N ILE A 83 3.01 1.65 -11.00
CA ILE A 83 2.54 3.01 -11.28
C ILE A 83 3.37 4.05 -10.51
N LEU A 84 3.60 3.82 -9.22
CA LEU A 84 4.40 4.70 -8.37
C LEU A 84 5.82 4.87 -8.93
N ARG A 85 6.47 3.79 -9.35
CA ARG A 85 7.83 3.84 -9.93
C ARG A 85 7.86 4.50 -11.30
N GLU A 86 6.85 4.27 -12.13
CA GLU A 86 6.73 4.90 -13.45
C GLU A 86 6.53 6.41 -13.32
N ARG A 87 5.62 6.84 -12.44
CA ARG A 87 5.28 8.25 -12.23
C ARG A 87 6.31 8.99 -11.39
N ASN A 88 7.12 8.26 -10.61
CA ASN A 88 8.16 8.82 -9.78
C ASN A 88 9.53 8.20 -10.07
N GLY A 89 10.20 8.73 -11.09
CA GLY A 89 11.55 8.32 -11.50
C GLY A 89 12.65 8.47 -10.43
N ARG A 90 12.35 9.09 -9.27
CA ARG A 90 13.25 9.12 -8.09
C ARG A 90 13.44 7.73 -7.47
N LEU A 91 12.49 6.81 -7.67
CA LEU A 91 12.44 5.49 -7.01
C LEU A 91 13.08 4.35 -7.82
N VAL A 92 13.51 4.61 -9.06
CA VAL A 92 13.94 3.53 -9.98
C VAL A 92 15.46 3.38 -10.08
N ARG A 93 16.16 4.41 -10.58
CA ARG A 93 17.62 4.42 -10.73
C ARG A 93 18.15 5.80 -10.36
N LYS A 94 19.43 5.90 -9.99
CA LYS A 94 20.14 7.19 -9.87
C LYS A 94 20.22 7.85 -11.25
N SER A 95 19.16 8.56 -11.60
CA SER A 95 19.02 9.39 -12.80
C SER A 95 19.15 10.86 -12.43
N LYS A 96 18.95 11.75 -13.40
CA LYS A 96 18.80 13.20 -13.15
C LYS A 96 17.67 13.53 -12.17
N CYS A 97 16.72 12.63 -11.98
CA CYS A 97 15.60 12.83 -11.06
C CYS A 97 15.95 12.47 -9.60
N PHE A 98 17.14 11.93 -9.28
CA PHE A 98 17.48 11.49 -7.93
C PHE A 98 17.37 12.61 -6.87
N SER A 99 16.72 12.31 -5.75
CA SER A 99 16.61 13.24 -4.63
C SER A 99 17.87 13.22 -3.77
N LYS A 100 18.66 14.31 -3.81
CA LYS A 100 19.89 14.46 -2.99
C LYS A 100 19.64 14.53 -1.49
N ARG A 101 18.41 14.87 -1.07
CA ARG A 101 18.01 14.97 0.33
C ARG A 101 16.78 14.09 0.56
N ARG A 102 16.76 13.34 1.67
CA ARG A 102 15.66 12.44 2.04
C ARG A 102 14.29 13.13 2.03
N TRP A 103 14.18 14.29 2.68
CA TRP A 103 12.92 15.04 2.74
C TRP A 103 12.38 15.46 1.36
N ARG A 104 13.25 15.66 0.34
CA ARG A 104 12.81 15.95 -1.03
C ARG A 104 12.16 14.73 -1.69
N LEU A 105 12.61 13.52 -1.35
CA LEU A 105 11.95 12.29 -1.77
C LEU A 105 10.59 12.16 -1.09
N GLU A 106 10.53 12.40 0.22
CA GLU A 106 9.30 12.36 1.02
C GLU A 106 8.24 13.33 0.47
N CYS A 107 8.59 14.59 0.20
CA CYS A 107 7.67 15.54 -0.43
C CYS A 107 7.17 15.05 -1.80
N SER A 108 8.03 14.40 -2.59
CA SER A 108 7.61 13.84 -3.89
C SER A 108 6.56 12.75 -3.73
N ILE A 109 6.77 11.86 -2.76
CA ILE A 109 5.86 10.75 -2.47
C ILE A 109 4.55 11.30 -1.95
N GLN A 110 4.58 12.29 -1.05
CA GLN A 110 3.37 12.93 -0.52
C GLN A 110 2.54 13.60 -1.63
N VAL A 111 3.17 14.36 -2.53
CA VAL A 111 2.47 14.97 -3.68
C VAL A 111 1.88 13.89 -4.59
N PHE A 112 2.62 12.82 -4.87
CA PHE A 112 2.11 11.71 -5.66
C PHE A 112 0.93 11.01 -4.98
N GLN A 113 1.02 10.73 -3.68
CA GLN A 113 -0.06 10.11 -2.90
C GLN A 113 -1.32 10.98 -2.89
N PHE A 114 -1.17 12.30 -2.72
CA PHE A 114 -2.30 13.23 -2.82
C PHE A 114 -2.92 13.18 -4.21
N TYR A 115 -2.10 13.32 -5.25
CA TYR A 115 -2.56 13.24 -6.64
C TYR A 115 -3.30 11.92 -6.91
N TRP A 116 -2.74 10.79 -6.51
CA TRP A 116 -3.33 9.48 -6.75
C TRP A 116 -4.66 9.30 -6.01
N ASN A 117 -4.73 9.73 -4.75
CA ASN A 117 -5.91 9.52 -3.91
C ASN A 117 -7.03 10.52 -4.17
N PHE A 118 -6.73 11.78 -4.52
CA PHE A 118 -7.74 12.85 -4.58
C PHE A 118 -8.02 13.36 -5.99
N ILE A 119 -7.02 13.38 -6.88
CA ILE A 119 -7.12 14.02 -8.21
C ILE A 119 -7.28 12.97 -9.33
N SER A 120 -6.52 11.88 -9.27
CA SER A 120 -6.51 10.85 -10.32
C SER A 120 -7.82 10.07 -10.32
N GLU A 121 -8.42 9.92 -11.49
CA GLU A 121 -9.55 9.01 -11.68
C GLU A 121 -9.06 7.56 -11.60
N PHE A 122 -9.59 6.81 -10.64
CA PHE A 122 -9.30 5.38 -10.46
C PHE A 122 -10.36 4.52 -11.15
N LYS A 123 -11.65 4.84 -10.97
CA LYS A 123 -12.76 4.10 -11.60
C LYS A 123 -13.95 5.01 -11.85
N ARG A 124 -14.37 5.18 -13.11
CA ARG A 124 -15.62 5.87 -13.52
C ARG A 124 -15.89 7.13 -12.70
N ARG A 125 -15.04 8.15 -12.87
CA ARG A 125 -15.08 9.46 -12.20
C ARG A 125 -14.97 9.42 -10.67
N THR A 126 -14.41 8.34 -10.12
CA THR A 126 -14.20 8.15 -8.68
C THR A 126 -12.72 8.02 -8.38
N SER A 127 -12.24 8.70 -7.34
CA SER A 127 -10.89 8.54 -6.78
C SER A 127 -10.91 7.65 -5.53
N PRO A 128 -9.75 7.12 -5.08
CA PRO A 128 -9.66 6.37 -3.83
C PRO A 128 -10.21 7.15 -2.62
N ALA A 129 -9.94 8.45 -2.52
CA ALA A 129 -10.47 9.28 -1.43
C ALA A 129 -12.00 9.38 -1.45
N MET A 130 -12.63 9.32 -2.64
CA MET A 130 -14.09 9.26 -2.73
C MET A 130 -14.66 7.91 -2.29
N LEU A 131 -13.99 6.81 -2.61
CA LEU A 131 -14.40 5.46 -2.17
C LEU A 131 -14.35 5.32 -0.64
N GLU A 132 -13.37 5.96 -0.02
CA GLU A 132 -13.22 6.04 1.44
C GLU A 132 -14.09 7.14 2.09
N GLY A 133 -14.89 7.88 1.29
CA GLY A 133 -15.77 8.94 1.81
C GLY A 133 -15.06 10.18 2.36
N LEU A 134 -13.77 10.39 2.02
CA LEU A 134 -12.99 11.55 2.46
C LEU A 134 -13.30 12.82 1.66
N THR A 135 -13.88 12.67 0.46
CA THR A 135 -14.31 13.75 -0.42
C THR A 135 -15.46 13.26 -1.29
N ASP A 136 -16.33 14.16 -1.74
CA ASP A 136 -17.48 13.86 -2.60
C ASP A 136 -17.22 14.11 -4.10
N HIS A 137 -16.07 14.68 -4.44
CA HIS A 137 -15.66 14.99 -5.81
C HIS A 137 -14.16 14.74 -6.05
N LEU A 138 -13.80 14.65 -7.33
CA LEU A 138 -12.40 14.67 -7.77
C LEU A 138 -11.81 16.05 -7.59
N TRP A 139 -10.69 16.11 -6.86
CA TRP A 139 -9.97 17.36 -6.66
C TRP A 139 -9.27 17.79 -7.93
N THR A 140 -9.06 19.09 -8.04
CA THR A 140 -8.23 19.72 -9.06
C THR A 140 -6.90 20.19 -8.46
N TRP A 141 -5.91 20.43 -9.33
CA TRP A 141 -4.68 21.09 -8.89
C TRP A 141 -4.94 22.48 -8.31
N HIS A 142 -5.98 23.18 -8.79
CA HIS A 142 -6.35 24.48 -8.26
C HIS A 142 -6.79 24.37 -6.80
N GLU A 143 -7.72 23.44 -6.50
CA GLU A 143 -8.13 23.19 -5.12
C GLU A 143 -6.93 22.79 -4.26
N PHE A 144 -6.09 21.86 -4.71
CA PHE A 144 -4.91 21.47 -3.93
C PHE A 144 -3.96 22.64 -3.58
N PHE A 145 -3.73 23.58 -4.50
CA PHE A 145 -2.83 24.71 -4.25
C PHE A 145 -3.46 25.87 -3.49
N TYR A 146 -4.78 26.02 -3.54
CA TYR A 146 -5.50 27.17 -3.00
C TYR A 146 -6.55 26.80 -1.94
N PHE A 147 -6.54 25.57 -1.43
CA PHE A 147 -7.39 25.17 -0.31
C PHE A 147 -6.98 25.95 0.95
N TYR A 148 -7.90 26.78 1.47
CA TYR A 148 -7.74 27.55 2.71
C TYR A 148 -8.69 27.03 3.79
#